data_AF-A0A9J6CUY0-F1
#
_entry.id   AF-A0A9J6CUY0-F1
#
_cell.length_a   1.000
_cell.length_b   1.000
_cell.length_c   1.000
_cell.angle_alpha   90.00
_cell.angle_beta   90.00
_cell.angle_gamma   90.00
#
_symmetry.space_group_name_H-M   'P 1'
#
loop_
_entity.id
_entity.type
_entity.pdbx_description
1 polymer ?
#
loop_
_entity_poly.entity_id
_entity_poly.type
_entity_poly.pdbx_seq_one_letter_code
_entity_poly.pdbx_strand_id
1 'polypeptide(L)'
;MTARESLGYGLMGFGPALSMFALTIARHPSRVVVLLLSSFSWILPLLLSSLAWFVLSPLGSSLDVVVAIAVLFQEGARLATLQALRKADCSLKLAALAGDAQLARSRAALAYASGLGFGVASGACSLLNPLADIADAGVPPGVVGTAKSIPESFILASALTTAILTALHTLWSVVAFQALCLQSTLLIAFALVAHMFASGATLMNTSGHFGVLLAAIVGLLFLTAAVASQQRTARIFAKCSTPLKFSPVRQPGAHLAAALRSDVRRFSRALDFSLLFFTTGVLQTLCDNTNKYAWMHILDRQTYARRNGSWEEVMPREMLRFIGLILCMGVVDVPWLHMYGRTTGIFSGLLPPNIMKRDRFFVLLAFLSVGDPEDLAAAASDGKTWRASWLLRHINLQSRSLFQPQRNLALDERMVKSKARSGIGQYIRDKVMKFGYKLWVLANSNTGYTINFLCTLENVRYQDPMD
;
A
#
# COMPACT_ATOMS: atom_id res chain seq x y z
N MET A 1 47.31 3.47 28.19
CA MET A 1 45.86 3.49 28.38
C MET A 1 45.33 2.09 28.08
N THR A 2 44.36 1.59 28.84
CA THR A 2 43.97 0.16 28.86
C THR A 2 42.73 -0.13 28.02
N ALA A 3 42.52 -1.39 27.61
CA ALA A 3 41.29 -1.84 26.91
C ALA A 3 39.99 -1.48 27.65
N ARG A 4 40.04 -1.36 28.98
CA ARG A 4 38.94 -0.90 29.84
C ARG A 4 38.57 0.57 29.57
N GLU A 5 39.54 1.43 29.31
CA GLU A 5 39.32 2.84 29.00
C GLU A 5 38.72 3.01 27.60
N SER A 6 39.23 2.25 26.61
CA SER A 6 38.64 2.22 25.26
C SER A 6 37.17 1.77 25.30
N LEU A 7 36.84 0.74 26.09
CA LEU A 7 35.45 0.33 26.31
C LEU A 7 34.61 1.43 26.98
N GLY A 8 35.15 2.11 27.99
CA GLY A 8 34.48 3.21 28.68
C GLY A 8 34.12 4.37 27.74
N TYR A 9 35.08 4.84 26.95
CA TYR A 9 34.87 5.90 25.96
C TYR A 9 33.94 5.47 24.81
N GLY A 10 34.03 4.21 24.38
CA GLY A 10 33.10 3.63 23.41
C GLY A 10 31.65 3.62 23.91
N LEU A 11 31.43 3.25 25.17
CA LEU A 11 30.11 3.31 25.81
C LEU A 11 29.63 4.75 26.03
N MET A 12 30.52 5.71 26.31
CA MET A 12 30.14 7.12 26.38
C MET A 12 29.67 7.65 25.02
N GLY A 13 30.37 7.31 23.92
CA GLY A 13 30.03 7.75 22.58
C GLY A 13 28.78 7.07 22.00
N PHE A 14 28.71 5.74 22.07
CA PHE A 14 27.66 4.95 21.43
C PHE A 14 26.56 4.45 22.39
N GLY A 15 26.72 4.58 23.70
CA GLY A 15 25.73 4.14 24.70
C GLY A 15 24.34 4.74 24.49
N PRO A 16 24.20 6.06 24.23
CA PRO A 16 22.92 6.66 23.88
C PRO A 16 22.30 6.05 22.61
N ALA A 17 23.10 5.87 21.56
CA ALA A 17 22.66 5.29 20.30
C ALA A 17 22.23 3.82 20.45
N LEU A 18 22.97 3.03 21.25
CA LEU A 18 22.64 1.64 21.57
C LEU A 18 21.34 1.56 22.37
N SER A 19 21.14 2.46 23.34
CA SER A 19 19.91 2.54 24.13
C SER A 19 18.70 2.90 23.26
N MET A 20 18.87 3.91 22.39
CA MET A 20 17.87 4.30 21.40
C MET A 20 17.53 3.13 20.47
N PHE A 21 18.53 2.41 19.97
CA PHE A 21 18.33 1.23 19.12
C PHE A 21 17.56 0.11 19.84
N ALA A 22 18.04 -0.32 21.01
CA ALA A 22 17.47 -1.44 21.75
C ALA A 22 16.01 -1.17 22.20
N LEU A 23 15.73 0.04 22.69
CA LEU A 23 14.41 0.37 23.23
C LEU A 23 13.37 0.65 22.14
N THR A 24 13.77 1.25 21.01
CA THR A 24 12.82 1.82 20.04
C THR A 24 12.89 1.22 18.63
N ILE A 25 14.02 0.65 18.21
CA ILE A 25 14.21 0.18 16.82
C ILE A 25 14.20 -1.35 16.75
N ALA A 26 14.93 -2.03 17.64
CA ALA A 26 15.17 -3.48 17.57
C ALA A 26 13.89 -4.33 17.55
N ARG A 27 12.80 -3.85 18.18
CA ARG A 27 11.50 -4.54 18.22
C ARG A 27 10.74 -4.56 16.89
N HIS A 28 11.15 -3.75 15.90
CA HIS A 28 10.44 -3.62 14.63
C HIS A 28 11.39 -3.76 13.44
N PRO A 29 11.27 -4.83 12.63
CA PRO A 29 12.22 -5.10 11.55
C PRO A 29 12.25 -4.00 10.48
N SER A 30 11.12 -3.32 10.23
CA SER A 30 11.07 -2.19 9.30
C SER A 30 11.95 -1.01 9.72
N ARG A 31 12.06 -0.74 11.03
CA ARG A 31 12.93 0.33 11.55
C ARG A 31 14.40 -0.04 11.46
N VAL A 32 14.73 -1.33 11.66
CA VAL A 32 16.09 -1.86 11.50
C VAL A 32 16.56 -1.70 10.06
N VAL A 33 15.72 -2.08 9.09
CA VAL A 33 16.04 -1.92 7.66
C VAL A 33 16.26 -0.46 7.29
N VAL A 34 15.39 0.46 7.75
CA VAL A 34 15.55 1.90 7.49
C VAL A 34 16.83 2.45 8.12
N LEU A 35 17.18 2.04 9.34
CA LEU A 35 18.43 2.43 9.98
C LEU A 35 19.63 2.01 9.11
N LEU A 36 19.69 0.73 8.69
CA LEU A 36 20.80 0.22 7.87
C LEU A 36 20.93 0.95 6.52
N LEU A 37 19.81 1.13 5.81
CA LEU A 37 19.80 1.84 4.53
C LEU A 37 20.25 3.30 4.68
N SER A 38 19.82 3.97 5.76
CA SER A 38 20.19 5.35 6.01
C SER A 38 21.66 5.52 6.41
N SER A 39 22.24 4.56 7.15
CA SER A 39 23.68 4.53 7.43
C SER A 39 24.49 4.41 6.14
N PHE A 40 24.08 3.55 5.21
CA PHE A 40 24.70 3.45 3.89
C PHE A 40 24.57 4.76 3.09
N SER A 41 23.39 5.38 3.11
CA SER A 41 23.15 6.65 2.43
C SER A 41 23.96 7.83 3.00
N TRP A 42 24.48 7.73 4.22
CA TRP A 42 25.37 8.75 4.79
C TRP A 42 26.82 8.61 4.29
N ILE A 43 27.28 7.38 4.07
CA ILE A 43 28.65 7.09 3.58
C ILE A 43 28.85 7.61 2.14
N LEU A 44 27.82 7.54 1.29
CA LEU A 44 27.91 7.98 -0.10
C LEU A 44 28.27 9.48 -0.25
N PRO A 45 27.60 10.42 0.44
CA PRO A 45 28.03 11.81 0.56
C PRO A 45 29.45 12.01 1.06
N LEU A 46 29.91 11.19 2.02
CA LEU A 46 31.28 11.29 2.54
C LEU A 46 32.30 10.95 1.46
N LEU A 47 32.04 9.92 0.65
CA LEU A 47 32.85 9.59 -0.51
C LEU A 47 32.89 10.74 -1.52
N LEU A 48 31.73 11.33 -1.86
CA LEU A 48 31.68 12.49 -2.76
C LEU A 48 32.44 13.71 -2.19
N SER A 49 32.38 13.90 -0.87
CA SER A 49 33.12 14.97 -0.17
C SER A 49 34.63 14.75 -0.22
N SER A 50 35.09 13.50 -0.10
CA SER A 50 36.52 13.17 -0.25
C SER A 50 37.03 13.40 -1.67
N LEU A 51 36.20 13.18 -2.70
CA LEU A 51 36.53 13.51 -4.08
C LEU A 51 36.61 15.03 -4.28
N ALA A 52 35.66 15.79 -3.69
CA ALA A 52 35.72 17.25 -3.69
C ALA A 52 37.00 17.76 -3.01
N TRP A 53 37.41 17.19 -1.88
CA TRP A 53 38.70 17.50 -1.24
C TRP A 53 39.90 17.25 -2.17
N PHE A 54 39.93 16.10 -2.85
CA PHE A 54 41.02 15.76 -3.78
C PHE A 54 41.17 16.77 -4.91
N VAL A 55 40.06 17.29 -5.44
CA VAL A 55 40.05 18.29 -6.51
C VAL A 55 40.37 19.70 -6.00
N LEU A 56 39.88 20.06 -4.80
CA LEU A 56 40.01 21.41 -4.23
C LEU A 56 41.33 21.66 -3.50
N SER A 57 41.99 20.60 -3.02
CA SER A 57 43.27 20.67 -2.31
C SER A 57 44.39 21.29 -3.17
N PRO A 58 44.58 20.91 -4.45
CA PRO A 58 45.52 21.57 -5.36
C PRO A 58 45.20 23.05 -5.64
N LEU A 59 43.95 23.48 -5.43
CA LEU A 59 43.50 24.87 -5.67
C LEU A 59 43.70 25.78 -4.45
N GLY A 60 44.27 25.28 -3.35
CA GLY A 60 44.54 26.06 -2.13
C GLY A 60 43.31 26.35 -1.29
N SER A 61 42.25 25.54 -1.39
CA SER A 61 41.03 25.72 -0.59
C SER A 61 41.24 25.44 0.90
N SER A 62 40.61 26.22 1.77
CA SER A 62 40.66 26.00 3.22
C SER A 62 39.80 24.79 3.66
N LEU A 63 40.18 24.17 4.78
CA LEU A 63 39.46 23.04 5.38
C LEU A 63 37.98 23.36 5.63
N ASP A 64 37.69 24.60 6.01
CA ASP A 64 36.35 25.10 6.31
C ASP A 64 35.39 24.97 5.12
N VAL A 65 35.88 25.26 3.91
CA VAL A 65 35.11 25.14 2.65
C VAL A 65 34.74 23.69 2.39
N VAL A 66 35.64 22.76 2.69
CA VAL A 66 35.45 21.34 2.42
C VAL A 66 34.48 20.72 3.42
N VAL A 67 34.57 21.11 4.69
CA VAL A 67 33.56 20.75 5.69
C VAL A 67 32.18 21.29 5.31
N ALA A 68 32.10 22.53 4.80
CA ALA A 68 30.83 23.09 4.33
C ALA A 68 30.23 22.30 3.15
N ILE A 69 31.04 21.93 2.16
CA ILE A 69 30.60 21.08 1.03
C ILE A 69 30.14 19.70 1.54
N ALA A 70 30.86 19.12 2.51
CA ALA A 70 30.50 17.82 3.07
C ALA A 70 29.14 17.86 3.79
N VAL A 71 28.88 18.91 4.57
CA VAL A 71 27.58 19.13 5.21
C VAL A 71 26.47 19.26 4.17
N LEU A 72 26.70 19.99 3.06
CA LEU A 72 25.71 20.13 1.99
C LEU A 72 25.37 18.80 1.32
N PHE A 73 26.37 17.97 0.99
CA PHE A 73 26.13 16.64 0.44
C PHE A 73 25.40 15.72 1.44
N GLN A 74 25.76 15.77 2.72
CA GLN A 74 25.10 14.98 3.75
C GLN A 74 23.62 15.39 3.94
N GLU A 75 23.31 16.69 3.96
CA GLU A 75 21.93 17.16 4.03
C GLU A 75 21.14 16.86 2.76
N GLY A 76 21.76 16.94 1.58
CA GLY A 76 21.15 16.51 0.32
C GLY A 76 20.74 15.04 0.35
N ALA A 77 21.64 14.15 0.80
CA ALA A 77 21.33 12.73 0.93
C ALA A 77 20.30 12.43 2.03
N ARG A 78 20.30 13.19 3.14
CA ARG A 78 19.25 13.10 4.16
C ARG A 78 17.88 13.38 3.55
N LEU A 79 17.75 14.48 2.80
CA LEU A 79 16.51 14.83 2.13
C LEU A 79 16.09 13.78 1.10
N ALA A 80 17.03 13.27 0.28
CA ALA A 80 16.75 12.21 -0.68
C ALA A 80 16.25 10.92 0.01
N THR A 81 16.89 10.51 1.11
CA THR A 81 16.48 9.35 1.90
C THR A 81 15.08 9.54 2.48
N LEU A 82 14.80 10.69 3.08
CA LEU A 82 13.50 10.98 3.66
C LEU A 82 12.40 11.10 2.59
N GLN A 83 12.72 11.62 1.40
CA GLN A 83 11.80 11.62 0.25
C GLN A 83 11.52 10.20 -0.26
N ALA A 84 12.55 9.34 -0.35
CA ALA A 84 12.39 7.94 -0.73
C ALA A 84 11.49 7.20 0.28
N LEU A 85 11.68 7.42 1.58
CA LEU A 85 10.82 6.89 2.64
C LEU A 85 9.37 7.37 2.48
N ARG A 86 9.15 8.67 2.18
CA ARG A 86 7.80 9.21 1.92
C ARG A 86 7.12 8.56 0.71
N LYS A 87 7.88 8.30 -0.36
CA LYS A 87 7.38 7.66 -1.59
C LYS A 87 7.08 6.17 -1.37
N ALA A 88 7.98 5.43 -0.75
CA ALA A 88 7.80 4.01 -0.41
C ALA A 88 6.60 3.79 0.53
N ASP A 89 6.36 4.73 1.44
CA ASP A 89 5.15 4.72 2.27
C ASP A 89 3.87 4.94 1.46
N CYS A 90 3.90 5.70 0.36
CA CYS A 90 2.74 5.90 -0.50
C CYS A 90 2.38 4.60 -1.25
N SER A 91 3.38 3.88 -1.73
CA SER A 91 3.19 2.58 -2.39
C SER A 91 2.76 1.47 -1.41
N LEU A 92 3.25 1.49 -0.16
CA LEU A 92 2.84 0.52 0.87
C LEU A 92 1.45 0.82 1.48
N LYS A 93 1.02 2.10 1.52
CA LYS A 93 -0.33 2.50 1.98
C LYS A 93 -1.46 1.96 1.09
N LEU A 94 -1.15 1.59 -0.15
CA LEU A 94 -2.08 0.88 -1.02
C LEU A 94 -2.38 -0.55 -0.53
N ALA A 95 -1.54 -1.10 0.37
CA ALA A 95 -1.63 -2.48 0.88
C ALA A 95 -2.04 -2.63 2.36
N ALA A 96 -1.95 -1.58 3.19
CA ALA A 96 -2.24 -1.69 4.62
C ALA A 96 -3.09 -0.53 5.16
N LEU A 97 -4.40 -0.78 5.29
CA LEU A 97 -5.36 0.01 6.04
C LEU A 97 -4.99 0.01 7.54
N ALA A 98 -4.38 1.07 8.03
CA ALA A 98 -4.22 1.30 9.47
C ALA A 98 -4.49 2.77 9.81
N GLY A 99 -5.32 2.97 10.84
CA GLY A 99 -5.88 4.27 11.24
C GLY A 99 -4.86 5.41 11.44
N ASP A 100 -5.32 6.61 11.13
CA ASP A 100 -4.50 7.81 10.89
C ASP A 100 -3.51 8.18 12.02
N ALA A 101 -3.84 7.90 13.29
CA ALA A 101 -2.98 8.21 14.43
C ALA A 101 -1.79 7.22 14.59
N GLN A 102 -2.01 5.93 14.29
CA GLN A 102 -0.96 4.92 14.36
C GLN A 102 0.01 5.06 13.19
N LEU A 103 -0.49 5.55 12.05
CA LEU A 103 0.28 5.85 10.84
C LEU A 103 1.14 7.12 10.99
N ALA A 104 0.66 8.17 11.66
CA ALA A 104 1.48 9.33 11.98
C ALA A 104 2.63 8.96 12.94
N ARG A 105 2.34 8.09 13.93
CA ARG A 105 3.33 7.56 14.88
C ARG A 105 4.35 6.65 14.21
N SER A 106 3.97 5.87 13.19
CA SER A 106 4.93 5.05 12.43
C SER A 106 5.89 5.89 11.57
N ARG A 107 5.40 6.97 10.93
CA ARG A 107 6.23 7.84 10.08
C ARG A 107 7.31 8.60 10.85
N ALA A 108 6.95 9.19 11.99
CA ALA A 108 7.93 9.85 12.86
C ALA A 108 8.99 8.85 13.37
N ALA A 109 8.59 7.60 13.64
CA ALA A 109 9.52 6.54 14.05
C ALA A 109 10.48 6.11 12.92
N LEU A 110 10.06 6.15 11.65
CA LEU A 110 10.94 5.87 10.51
C LEU A 110 11.94 7.02 10.27
N ALA A 111 11.50 8.28 10.38
CA ALA A 111 12.40 9.44 10.29
C ALA A 111 13.43 9.45 11.43
N TYR A 112 12.99 9.10 12.64
CA TYR A 112 13.85 8.88 13.79
C TYR A 112 14.88 7.75 13.54
N ALA A 113 14.44 6.60 13.03
CA ALA A 113 15.33 5.47 12.73
C ALA A 113 16.37 5.83 11.64
N SER A 114 15.94 6.58 10.62
CA SER A 114 16.83 7.10 9.58
C SER A 114 17.85 8.10 10.15
N GLY A 115 17.44 8.96 11.08
CA GLY A 115 18.35 9.89 11.73
C GLY A 115 19.38 9.20 12.63
N LEU A 116 18.97 8.17 13.36
CA LEU A 116 19.90 7.36 14.15
C LEU A 116 20.92 6.65 13.26
N GLY A 117 20.52 6.14 12.10
CA GLY A 117 21.44 5.52 11.15
C GLY A 117 22.50 6.49 10.60
N PHE A 118 22.12 7.72 10.27
CA PHE A 118 23.05 8.80 9.91
C PHE A 118 24.01 9.11 11.06
N GLY A 119 23.49 9.22 12.28
CA GLY A 119 24.27 9.53 13.48
C GLY A 119 25.28 8.44 13.83
N VAL A 120 24.89 7.16 13.78
CA VAL A 120 25.78 6.02 14.06
C VAL A 120 26.89 5.93 13.01
N ALA A 121 26.57 6.16 11.73
CA ALA A 121 27.58 6.14 10.67
C ALA A 121 28.60 7.28 10.82
N SER A 122 28.13 8.50 11.11
CA SER A 122 28.99 9.65 11.42
C SER A 122 29.85 9.40 12.66
N GLY A 123 29.23 8.89 13.73
CA GLY A 123 29.91 8.53 14.97
C GLY A 123 31.01 7.49 14.75
N ALA A 124 30.73 6.45 13.96
CA ALA A 124 31.69 5.39 13.63
C ALA A 124 32.94 5.96 12.93
N CYS A 125 32.77 6.84 11.94
CA CYS A 125 33.89 7.50 11.26
C CYS A 125 34.67 8.46 12.17
N SER A 126 34.02 9.04 13.19
CA SER A 126 34.66 10.01 14.10
C SER A 126 35.43 9.38 15.27
N LEU A 127 34.94 8.26 15.84
CA LEU A 127 35.40 7.77 17.15
C LEU A 127 36.11 6.41 17.10
N LEU A 128 35.86 5.56 16.10
CA LEU A 128 36.43 4.21 16.08
C LEU A 128 37.96 4.20 15.95
N ASN A 129 38.53 5.08 15.12
CA ASN A 129 39.99 5.15 14.95
C ASN A 129 40.68 5.63 16.25
N PRO A 130 40.27 6.75 16.89
CA PRO A 130 40.81 7.12 18.20
C PRO A 130 40.67 6.03 19.28
N LEU A 131 39.59 5.25 19.27
CA LEU A 131 39.40 4.15 20.23
C LEU A 131 40.32 2.96 19.97
N ALA A 132 40.60 2.66 18.70
CA ALA A 132 41.55 1.63 18.30
C ALA A 132 42.98 1.99 18.72
N ASP A 133 43.39 3.25 18.51
CA ASP A 133 44.71 3.74 18.93
C ASP A 133 44.93 3.61 20.45
N ILE A 134 43.86 3.75 21.26
CA ILE A 134 43.90 3.53 22.71
C ILE A 134 43.96 2.04 23.07
N ALA A 135 43.25 1.20 22.32
CA ALA A 135 43.20 -0.24 22.55
C ALA A 135 44.50 -0.95 22.16
N ASP A 136 45.15 -0.48 21.09
CA ASP A 136 46.42 -1.00 20.56
C ASP A 136 47.65 -0.49 21.33
N ALA A 137 47.49 0.49 22.22
CA ALA A 137 48.54 1.01 23.11
C ALA A 137 48.97 0.03 24.23
N GLY A 138 48.99 -1.28 23.94
CA GLY A 138 49.46 -2.36 24.79
C GLY A 138 50.96 -2.31 25.08
N VAL A 139 51.40 -1.28 25.81
CA VAL A 139 52.70 -1.30 26.49
C VAL A 139 52.52 -2.07 27.81
N PRO A 140 53.34 -3.10 28.10
CA PRO A 140 53.30 -3.81 29.38
C PRO A 140 53.55 -2.83 30.54
N PRO A 141 52.96 -3.07 31.73
CA PRO A 141 53.14 -2.19 32.88
C PRO A 141 54.62 -2.15 33.29
N GLY A 142 55.34 -1.08 32.95
CA GLY A 142 56.75 -0.93 33.33
C GLY A 142 57.64 -0.02 32.46
N VAL A 143 57.23 0.43 31.28
CA VAL A 143 58.08 1.28 30.42
C VAL A 143 57.62 2.73 30.46
N VAL A 144 58.37 3.55 31.20
CA VAL A 144 58.22 5.01 31.24
C VAL A 144 58.87 5.60 29.97
N GLY A 145 58.04 6.25 29.15
CA GLY A 145 58.48 7.21 28.14
C GLY A 145 58.71 6.65 26.73
N THR A 146 57.75 6.91 25.83
CA THR A 146 57.91 7.50 24.47
C THR A 146 56.75 7.13 23.55
N ALA A 147 55.57 7.72 23.79
CA ALA A 147 54.57 7.98 22.75
C ALA A 147 53.77 9.21 23.20
N LYS A 148 53.62 10.23 22.34
CA LYS A 148 52.83 11.43 22.65
C LYS A 148 51.43 10.98 23.09
N SER A 149 51.17 11.02 24.39
CA SER A 149 49.87 10.66 24.96
C SER A 149 48.85 11.64 24.40
N ILE A 150 47.89 11.11 23.63
CA ILE A 150 46.69 11.87 23.29
C ILE A 150 46.09 12.35 24.62
N PRO A 151 45.84 13.66 24.80
CA PRO A 151 45.30 14.16 26.06
C PRO A 151 44.01 13.43 26.42
N GLU A 152 43.84 12.99 27.66
CA GLU A 152 42.62 12.29 28.09
C GLU A 152 41.37 13.14 27.82
N SER A 153 41.52 14.47 27.96
CA SER A 153 40.51 15.47 27.63
C SER A 153 40.09 15.44 26.16
N PHE A 154 40.98 15.10 25.23
CA PHE A 154 40.68 15.00 23.80
C PHE A 154 39.82 13.77 23.49
N ILE A 155 40.14 12.62 24.09
CA ILE A 155 39.38 11.38 23.89
C ILE A 155 38.00 11.50 24.53
N LEU A 156 37.94 12.04 25.75
CA LEU A 156 36.68 12.33 26.44
C LEU A 156 35.81 13.31 25.63
N ALA A 157 36.40 14.41 25.15
CA ALA A 157 35.69 15.38 24.31
C ALA A 157 35.22 14.75 23.00
N SER A 158 36.01 13.89 22.38
CA SER A 158 35.63 13.17 21.16
C SER A 158 34.45 12.23 21.41
N ALA A 159 34.50 11.42 22.48
CA ALA A 159 33.41 10.52 22.85
C ALA A 159 32.09 11.28 23.13
N LEU A 160 32.15 12.38 23.90
CA LEU A 160 30.99 13.22 24.18
C LEU A 160 30.46 13.91 22.92
N THR A 161 31.35 14.42 22.06
CA THR A 161 30.98 15.05 20.79
C THR A 161 30.29 14.04 19.87
N THR A 162 30.79 12.80 19.78
CA THR A 162 30.16 11.72 19.01
C THR A 162 28.76 11.41 19.52
N ALA A 163 28.56 11.32 20.84
CA ALA A 163 27.24 11.08 21.42
C ALA A 163 26.25 12.21 21.06
N ILE A 164 26.69 13.46 21.19
CA ILE A 164 25.86 14.64 20.91
C ILE A 164 25.55 14.76 19.41
N LEU A 165 26.54 14.57 18.53
CA LEU A 165 26.34 14.60 17.07
C LEU A 165 25.41 13.47 16.62
N THR A 166 25.49 12.29 17.24
CA THR A 166 24.57 11.18 16.95
C THR A 166 23.13 11.54 17.30
N ALA A 167 22.93 12.18 18.45
CA ALA A 167 21.62 12.69 18.86
C ALA A 167 21.12 13.83 17.94
N LEU A 168 22.00 14.75 17.54
CA LEU A 168 21.71 15.82 16.60
C LEU A 168 21.32 15.29 15.22
N HIS A 169 22.04 14.31 14.66
CA HIS A 169 21.65 13.66 13.41
C HIS A 169 20.26 13.01 13.51
N THR A 170 19.93 12.44 14.67
CA THR A 170 18.59 11.90 14.92
C THR A 170 17.52 12.99 14.88
N LEU A 171 17.74 14.10 15.58
CA LEU A 171 16.80 15.23 15.64
C LEU A 171 16.68 15.97 14.31
N TRP A 172 17.79 16.20 13.59
CA TRP A 172 17.78 16.84 12.28
C TRP A 172 16.97 16.03 11.27
N SER A 173 17.02 14.69 11.29
CA SER A 173 16.16 13.88 10.42
C SER A 173 14.68 13.98 10.80
N VAL A 174 14.35 14.07 12.08
CA VAL A 174 12.97 14.32 12.54
C VAL A 174 12.48 15.69 12.08
N VAL A 175 13.29 16.73 12.24
CA VAL A 175 12.97 18.11 11.82
C VAL A 175 12.88 18.22 10.29
N ALA A 176 13.81 17.62 9.55
CA ALA A 176 13.81 17.59 8.09
C ALA A 176 12.59 16.84 7.54
N PHE A 177 12.21 15.73 8.17
CA PHE A 177 10.99 15.01 7.80
C PHE A 177 9.73 15.86 8.04
N GLN A 178 9.66 16.55 9.18
CA GLN A 178 8.60 17.52 9.44
C GLN A 178 8.60 18.63 8.38
N ALA A 179 9.76 19.17 8.03
CA ALA A 179 9.88 20.21 7.01
C ALA A 179 9.35 19.75 5.64
N LEU A 180 9.69 18.53 5.24
CA LEU A 180 9.20 17.88 4.03
C LEU A 180 7.68 17.68 4.06
N CYS A 181 7.10 17.29 5.20
CA CYS A 181 5.65 17.17 5.36
C CYS A 181 4.93 18.52 5.30
N LEU A 182 5.55 19.57 5.85
CA LEU A 182 4.98 20.92 5.93
C LEU A 182 5.29 21.79 4.71
N GLN A 183 6.12 21.30 3.78
CA GLN A 183 6.68 22.10 2.67
C GLN A 183 7.36 23.39 3.18
N SER A 184 7.98 23.32 4.36
CA SER A 184 8.53 24.49 5.05
C SER A 184 10.02 24.64 4.79
N THR A 185 10.38 25.57 3.92
CA THR A 185 11.78 25.91 3.60
C THR A 185 12.55 26.38 4.84
N LEU A 186 11.90 27.07 5.78
CA LEU A 186 12.52 27.55 7.03
C LEU A 186 13.04 26.42 7.91
N LEU A 187 12.36 25.27 7.96
CA LEU A 187 12.79 24.13 8.79
C LEU A 187 13.91 23.34 8.11
N ILE A 188 13.92 23.29 6.77
CA ILE A 188 15.05 22.74 6.00
C ILE A 188 16.28 23.63 6.21
N ALA A 189 16.12 24.94 6.08
CA ALA A 189 17.19 25.91 6.30
C ALA A 189 17.73 25.83 7.74
N PHE A 190 16.85 25.70 8.74
CA PHE A 190 17.26 25.50 10.13
C PHE A 190 18.10 24.24 10.31
N ALA A 191 17.68 23.08 9.78
CA ALA A 191 18.44 21.83 9.91
C ALA A 191 19.83 21.96 9.25
N LEU A 192 19.90 22.57 8.07
CA LEU A 192 21.17 22.81 7.37
C LEU A 192 22.09 23.76 8.16
N VAL A 193 21.58 24.91 8.61
CA VAL A 193 22.37 25.90 9.37
C VAL A 193 22.81 25.32 10.72
N ALA A 194 21.95 24.56 11.39
CA ALA A 194 22.29 23.87 12.64
C ALA A 194 23.41 22.84 12.43
N HIS A 195 23.36 22.05 11.36
CA HIS A 195 24.42 21.11 11.03
C HIS A 195 25.72 21.83 10.70
N MET A 196 25.66 22.89 9.89
CA MET A 196 26.82 23.72 9.57
C MET A 196 27.46 24.33 10.82
N PHE A 197 26.66 24.82 11.77
CA PHE A 197 27.15 25.33 13.05
C PHE A 197 27.83 24.24 13.87
N ALA A 198 27.22 23.05 14.00
CA ALA A 198 27.81 21.95 14.76
C ALA A 198 29.16 21.51 14.15
N SER A 199 29.25 21.37 12.83
CA SER A 199 30.48 21.03 12.13
C SER A 199 31.52 22.16 12.22
N GLY A 200 31.11 23.42 12.10
CA GLY A 200 31.99 24.58 12.28
C GLY A 200 32.54 24.69 13.70
N ALA A 201 31.71 24.40 14.71
CA ALA A 201 32.16 24.35 16.10
C ALA A 201 33.26 23.30 16.28
N THR A 202 33.19 22.14 15.62
CA THR A 202 34.25 21.12 15.71
C THR A 202 35.58 21.53 15.07
N LEU A 203 35.61 22.51 14.16
CA LEU A 203 36.87 23.02 13.58
C LEU A 203 37.67 23.85 14.59
N MET A 204 36.98 24.48 15.54
CA MET A 204 37.61 25.29 16.60
C MET A 204 38.24 24.43 17.71
N ASN A 205 38.22 23.10 17.58
CA ASN A 205 38.73 22.16 18.57
C ASN A 205 40.26 22.26 18.76
N THR A 206 40.95 22.86 17.79
CA THR A 206 42.39 23.18 17.85
C THR A 206 42.74 24.29 18.84
N SER A 207 41.75 25.08 19.28
CA SER A 207 41.95 26.20 20.20
C SER A 207 42.10 25.79 21.68
N GLY A 208 41.97 24.50 22.01
CA GLY A 208 42.11 23.97 23.38
C GLY A 208 40.90 24.24 24.31
N HIS A 209 39.88 24.96 23.86
CA HIS A 209 38.69 25.32 24.65
C HIS A 209 37.55 24.30 24.50
N PHE A 210 37.84 23.01 24.69
CA PHE A 210 36.91 21.89 24.47
C PHE A 210 35.55 22.08 25.18
N GLY A 211 35.55 22.61 26.41
CA GLY A 211 34.34 22.81 27.20
C GLY A 211 33.37 23.84 26.61
N VAL A 212 33.87 24.91 25.99
CA VAL A 212 33.04 25.98 25.39
C VAL A 212 32.36 25.46 24.12
N LEU A 213 33.11 24.75 23.29
CA LEU A 213 32.56 24.09 22.10
C LEU A 213 31.50 23.06 22.46
N LEU A 214 31.79 22.22 23.46
CA LEU A 214 30.85 21.20 23.92
C LEU A 214 29.56 21.84 24.46
N ALA A 215 29.67 22.91 25.25
CA ALA A 215 28.51 23.66 25.74
C ALA A 215 27.67 24.25 24.59
N ALA A 216 28.32 24.77 23.54
CA ALA A 216 27.63 25.30 22.37
C ALA A 216 26.85 24.21 21.59
N ILE A 217 27.45 23.05 21.36
CA ILE A 217 26.80 21.94 20.65
C ILE A 217 25.69 21.30 21.52
N VAL A 218 25.86 21.26 22.85
CA VAL A 218 24.78 20.87 23.79
C VAL A 218 23.63 21.88 23.76
N GLY A 219 23.92 23.18 23.72
CA GLY A 219 22.89 24.22 23.55
C GLY A 219 22.11 24.03 22.24
N LEU A 220 22.80 23.71 21.14
CA LEU A 220 22.17 23.38 19.87
C LEU A 220 21.34 22.09 19.96
N LEU A 221 21.78 21.08 20.71
CA LEU A 221 21.00 19.85 20.95
C LEU A 221 19.67 20.17 21.63
N PHE A 222 19.67 21.00 22.69
CA PHE A 222 18.44 21.40 23.36
C PHE A 222 17.55 22.26 22.46
N LEU A 223 18.12 23.17 21.67
CA LEU A 223 17.36 23.98 20.71
C LEU A 223 16.70 23.11 19.63
N THR A 224 17.46 22.19 19.03
CA THR A 224 16.94 21.27 18.00
C THR A 224 15.90 20.32 18.59
N ALA A 225 16.06 19.87 19.84
CA ALA A 225 15.05 19.09 20.56
C ALA A 225 13.78 19.90 20.85
N ALA A 226 13.90 21.19 21.21
CA ALA A 226 12.78 22.09 21.38
C ALA A 226 12.02 22.29 20.04
N VAL A 227 12.74 22.49 18.94
CA VAL A 227 12.14 22.60 17.60
C VAL A 227 11.48 21.28 17.17
N ALA A 228 12.12 20.14 17.43
CA ALA A 228 11.57 18.82 17.12
C ALA A 228 10.34 18.46 17.98
N SER A 229 10.30 18.91 19.24
CA SER A 229 9.19 18.69 20.17
C SER A 229 8.02 19.66 19.96
N GLN A 230 8.26 20.83 19.35
CA GLN A 230 7.22 21.69 18.79
C GLN A 230 6.58 21.01 17.57
N GLN A 231 5.80 19.97 17.86
CA GLN A 231 5.03 19.21 16.89
C GLN A 231 3.92 20.07 16.27
N ARG A 232 4.28 20.89 15.27
CA ARG A 232 3.29 21.42 14.30
C ARG A 232 2.67 20.28 13.47
N THR A 233 3.27 19.09 13.49
CA THR A 233 2.74 17.85 12.94
C THR A 233 1.35 17.50 13.51
N ALA A 234 1.08 17.63 14.82
CA ALA A 234 -0.24 17.33 15.36
C ALA A 234 -1.35 18.27 14.82
N ARG A 235 -1.03 19.56 14.61
CA ARG A 235 -1.99 20.56 14.10
C ARG A 235 -2.11 20.58 12.58
N ILE A 236 -1.05 20.26 11.84
CA ILE A 236 -1.05 20.30 10.36
C ILE A 236 -1.45 18.95 9.76
N PHE A 237 -1.20 17.83 10.43
CA PHE A 237 -1.90 16.59 10.10
C PHE A 237 -3.39 16.70 10.41
N ALA A 238 -3.82 17.46 11.43
CA ALA A 238 -5.24 17.79 11.65
C ALA A 238 -5.82 18.81 10.64
N LYS A 239 -4.99 19.57 9.90
CA LYS A 239 -5.45 20.53 8.87
C LYS A 239 -5.42 19.94 7.45
N CYS A 240 -4.52 18.99 7.19
CA CYS A 240 -4.51 18.15 5.99
C CYS A 240 -5.40 16.89 6.13
N SER A 241 -5.90 16.64 7.35
CA SER A 241 -7.07 15.81 7.61
C SER A 241 -8.11 16.64 8.36
N THR A 242 -8.84 17.50 7.65
CA THR A 242 -10.28 17.40 7.91
C THR A 242 -10.61 15.96 7.55
N PRO A 243 -10.96 15.07 8.51
CA PRO A 243 -11.54 13.79 8.10
C PRO A 243 -12.65 14.21 7.14
N LEU A 244 -12.59 13.76 5.88
CA LEU A 244 -13.69 13.94 4.95
C LEU A 244 -14.92 13.54 5.75
N LYS A 245 -15.73 14.54 6.15
CA LYS A 245 -16.85 14.28 7.03
C LYS A 245 -17.71 13.36 6.22
N PHE A 246 -17.79 12.10 6.66
CA PHE A 246 -18.54 11.10 5.93
C PHE A 246 -19.98 11.59 5.86
N SER A 247 -20.34 12.11 4.69
CA SER A 247 -21.60 12.80 4.43
C SER A 247 -22.25 12.05 3.27
N PRO A 248 -22.74 10.82 3.52
CA PRO A 248 -23.36 10.02 2.49
C PRO A 248 -24.64 10.72 2.01
N VAL A 249 -24.92 10.61 0.71
CA VAL A 249 -26.13 11.21 0.09
C VAL A 249 -27.42 10.67 0.72
N ARG A 250 -27.38 9.44 1.25
CA ARG A 250 -28.48 8.74 1.92
C ARG A 250 -27.98 8.10 3.21
N GLN A 251 -28.89 7.63 4.07
CA GLN A 251 -28.49 6.88 5.26
C GLN A 251 -27.74 5.59 4.88
N PRO A 252 -26.53 5.32 5.40
CA PRO A 252 -25.80 4.09 5.06
C PRO A 252 -26.62 2.82 5.33
N GLY A 253 -26.57 1.87 4.41
CA GLY A 253 -27.31 0.61 4.50
C GLY A 253 -28.21 0.35 3.30
N ALA A 254 -29.13 -0.60 3.46
CA ALA A 254 -30.05 -1.02 2.41
C ALA A 254 -31.20 -0.01 2.24
N HIS A 255 -31.44 0.41 1.00
CA HIS A 255 -32.52 1.29 0.60
C HIS A 255 -33.56 0.54 -0.21
N LEU A 256 -34.41 -0.20 0.50
CA LEU A 256 -35.53 -0.93 -0.10
C LEU A 256 -36.81 -0.08 -0.20
N ALA A 257 -36.77 1.17 0.29
CA ALA A 257 -37.94 2.04 0.45
C ALA A 257 -38.74 2.27 -0.84
N ALA A 258 -38.08 2.40 -2.00
CA ALA A 258 -38.79 2.54 -3.27
C ALA A 258 -39.58 1.27 -3.65
N ALA A 259 -39.07 0.09 -3.27
CA ALA A 259 -39.74 -1.19 -3.50
C ALA A 259 -40.79 -1.52 -2.42
N LEU A 260 -40.69 -0.92 -1.23
CA LEU A 260 -41.64 -1.04 -0.13
C LEU A 260 -42.85 -0.11 -0.25
N ARG A 261 -42.80 0.96 -1.06
CA ARG A 261 -43.93 1.89 -1.26
C ARG A 261 -45.15 1.26 -1.95
N SER A 262 -44.98 0.12 -2.62
CA SER A 262 -46.11 -0.74 -2.95
C SER A 262 -46.37 -1.64 -1.75
N ASP A 263 -47.48 -1.48 -1.04
CA ASP A 263 -47.95 -2.34 0.08
C ASP A 263 -48.06 -3.85 -0.26
N VAL A 264 -47.70 -4.22 -1.50
CA VAL A 264 -47.82 -5.54 -2.11
C VAL A 264 -46.62 -6.45 -1.78
N ARG A 265 -45.42 -5.93 -1.45
CA ARG A 265 -44.21 -6.77 -1.27
C ARG A 265 -43.64 -6.74 0.14
N ARG A 266 -43.99 -7.75 0.93
CA ARG A 266 -43.24 -8.11 2.14
C ARG A 266 -41.97 -8.87 1.74
N PHE A 267 -40.80 -8.27 1.95
CA PHE A 267 -39.48 -8.90 1.72
C PHE A 267 -39.20 -9.97 2.77
N SER A 268 -39.87 -11.12 2.64
CA SER A 268 -39.84 -12.21 3.62
C SER A 268 -39.12 -13.44 3.10
N ARG A 269 -38.99 -13.56 1.77
CA ARG A 269 -38.34 -14.68 1.10
C ARG A 269 -37.11 -14.20 0.35
N ALA A 270 -36.09 -15.06 0.24
CA ALA A 270 -34.89 -14.78 -0.55
C ALA A 270 -35.23 -14.37 -2.01
N LEU A 271 -36.28 -14.96 -2.57
CA LEU A 271 -36.79 -14.63 -3.90
C LEU A 271 -37.17 -13.15 -4.05
N ASP A 272 -37.74 -12.53 -3.01
CA ASP A 272 -38.17 -11.12 -3.06
C ASP A 272 -36.97 -10.20 -3.29
N PHE A 273 -35.82 -10.54 -2.70
CA PHE A 273 -34.56 -9.82 -2.89
C PHE A 273 -33.93 -10.13 -4.26
N SER A 274 -33.98 -11.38 -4.74
CA SER A 274 -33.47 -11.75 -6.07
C SER A 274 -34.20 -11.00 -7.20
N LEU A 275 -35.50 -10.77 -7.05
CA LEU A 275 -36.33 -10.06 -8.03
C LEU A 275 -36.05 -8.55 -8.11
N LEU A 276 -35.27 -7.99 -7.18
CA LEU A 276 -34.75 -6.62 -7.31
C LEU A 276 -33.72 -6.50 -8.44
N PHE A 277 -32.95 -7.56 -8.67
CA PHE A 277 -31.97 -7.64 -9.75
C PHE A 277 -32.58 -8.21 -11.03
N PHE A 278 -33.39 -9.27 -10.90
CA PHE A 278 -34.09 -9.90 -12.03
C PHE A 278 -35.52 -9.37 -12.12
N THR A 279 -35.66 -8.09 -12.50
CA THR A 279 -36.95 -7.46 -12.69
C THR A 279 -37.70 -8.08 -13.87
N THR A 280 -39.02 -7.89 -13.95
CA THR A 280 -39.82 -8.39 -15.08
C THR A 280 -39.29 -7.90 -16.42
N GLY A 281 -38.83 -6.65 -16.51
CA GLY A 281 -38.24 -6.10 -17.73
C GLY A 281 -36.94 -6.81 -18.11
N VAL A 282 -36.04 -7.06 -17.15
CA VAL A 282 -34.79 -7.81 -17.40
C VAL A 282 -35.06 -9.23 -17.86
N LEU A 283 -36.01 -9.92 -17.20
CA LEU A 283 -36.41 -11.27 -17.60
C LEU A 283 -37.02 -11.29 -19.00
N GLN A 284 -37.83 -10.29 -19.34
CA GLN A 284 -38.39 -10.15 -20.69
C GLN A 284 -37.29 -9.95 -21.73
N THR A 285 -36.35 -9.02 -21.51
CA THR A 285 -35.22 -8.80 -22.42
C THR A 285 -34.36 -10.07 -22.61
N LEU A 286 -34.11 -10.82 -21.53
CA LEU A 286 -33.41 -12.11 -21.63
C LEU A 286 -34.18 -13.13 -22.49
N CYS A 287 -35.51 -13.20 -22.33
CA CYS A 287 -36.37 -14.04 -23.16
C CYS A 287 -36.34 -13.60 -24.62
N ASP A 288 -36.53 -12.31 -24.91
CA ASP A 288 -36.56 -11.77 -26.27
C ASP A 288 -35.25 -12.05 -27.00
N ASN A 289 -34.11 -11.77 -26.37
CA ASN A 289 -32.79 -12.02 -26.94
C ASN A 289 -32.53 -13.51 -27.17
N THR A 290 -32.93 -14.37 -26.22
CA THR A 290 -32.81 -15.83 -26.34
C THR A 290 -33.69 -16.38 -27.46
N ASN A 291 -34.94 -15.90 -27.56
CA ASN A 291 -35.88 -16.30 -28.61
C ASN A 291 -35.38 -15.85 -29.98
N LYS A 292 -34.90 -14.61 -30.10
CA LYS A 292 -34.29 -14.08 -31.33
C LYS A 292 -33.11 -14.93 -31.77
N TYR A 293 -32.16 -15.21 -30.87
CA TYR A 293 -31.01 -16.06 -31.17
C TYR A 293 -31.41 -17.49 -31.55
N ALA A 294 -32.44 -18.06 -30.89
CA ALA A 294 -32.95 -19.38 -31.24
C ALA A 294 -33.54 -19.40 -32.65
N TRP A 295 -34.39 -18.42 -33.01
CA TRP A 295 -34.97 -18.34 -34.35
C TRP A 295 -33.91 -18.26 -35.46
N MET A 296 -32.80 -17.56 -35.23
CA MET A 296 -31.70 -17.46 -36.19
C MET A 296 -30.98 -18.78 -36.45
N HIS A 297 -30.98 -19.72 -35.50
CA HIS A 297 -30.13 -20.91 -35.53
C HIS A 297 -30.89 -22.24 -35.40
N ILE A 298 -32.21 -22.20 -35.21
CA ILE A 298 -33.01 -23.41 -35.00
C ILE A 298 -32.97 -24.35 -36.19
N LEU A 299 -32.90 -23.78 -37.41
CA LEU A 299 -32.84 -24.55 -38.64
C LEU A 299 -31.55 -25.36 -38.75
N ASP A 300 -30.43 -24.79 -38.31
CA ASP A 300 -29.11 -25.44 -38.30
C ASP A 300 -28.95 -26.42 -37.12
N ARG A 301 -29.73 -26.24 -36.06
CA ARG A 301 -29.62 -26.98 -34.79
C ARG A 301 -30.88 -27.75 -34.45
N GLN A 302 -31.34 -28.57 -35.40
CA GLN A 302 -32.58 -29.38 -35.29
C GLN A 302 -32.64 -30.29 -34.05
N THR A 303 -31.50 -30.69 -33.49
CA THR A 303 -31.43 -31.51 -32.27
C THR A 303 -32.16 -30.89 -31.07
N TYR A 304 -32.23 -29.56 -31.03
CA TYR A 304 -32.88 -28.79 -29.95
C TYR A 304 -34.27 -28.26 -30.35
N ALA A 305 -34.70 -28.50 -31.59
CA ALA A 305 -36.01 -28.12 -32.07
C ALA A 305 -37.10 -29.09 -31.55
N ARG A 306 -38.35 -28.65 -31.62
CA ARG A 306 -39.49 -29.55 -31.44
C ARG A 306 -39.50 -30.59 -32.57
N ARG A 307 -40.30 -31.65 -32.40
CA ARG A 307 -40.45 -32.71 -33.41
C ARG A 307 -40.85 -32.20 -34.81
N ASN A 308 -41.51 -31.05 -34.88
CA ASN A 308 -41.91 -30.38 -36.13
C ASN A 308 -40.88 -29.32 -36.61
N GLY A 309 -39.69 -29.27 -36.03
CA GLY A 309 -38.64 -28.29 -36.35
C GLY A 309 -38.85 -26.88 -35.76
N SER A 310 -39.95 -26.63 -35.04
CA SER A 310 -40.24 -25.31 -34.48
C SER A 310 -39.50 -25.02 -33.17
N TRP A 311 -39.23 -23.73 -32.92
CA TRP A 311 -38.75 -23.24 -31.63
C TRP A 311 -39.92 -23.09 -30.64
N GLU A 312 -39.67 -23.43 -29.39
CA GLU A 312 -40.60 -23.16 -28.29
C GLU A 312 -40.13 -21.94 -27.52
N GLU A 313 -40.87 -20.85 -27.66
CA GLU A 313 -40.53 -19.56 -27.05
C GLU A 313 -40.40 -19.65 -25.53
N VAL A 314 -39.38 -18.96 -25.01
CA VAL A 314 -39.10 -18.85 -23.59
C VAL A 314 -39.92 -17.72 -23.00
N MET A 315 -40.61 -18.01 -21.91
CA MET A 315 -41.41 -17.03 -21.18
C MET A 315 -40.68 -16.54 -19.92
N PRO A 316 -40.94 -15.31 -19.41
CA PRO A 316 -40.22 -14.76 -18.25
C PRO A 316 -40.25 -15.66 -17.00
N ARG A 317 -41.38 -16.32 -16.75
CA ARG A 317 -41.51 -17.29 -15.63
C ARG A 317 -40.64 -18.53 -15.84
N GLU A 318 -40.49 -18.98 -17.08
CA GLU A 318 -39.61 -20.10 -17.43
C GLU A 318 -38.14 -19.70 -17.28
N MET A 319 -37.77 -18.51 -17.76
CA MET A 319 -36.42 -17.95 -17.59
C MET A 319 -36.05 -17.82 -16.11
N LEU A 320 -36.98 -17.36 -15.26
CA LEU A 320 -36.74 -17.28 -13.81
C LEU A 320 -36.52 -18.67 -13.19
N ARG A 321 -37.27 -19.69 -13.61
CA ARG A 321 -37.04 -21.08 -13.18
C ARG A 321 -35.67 -21.57 -13.62
N PHE A 322 -35.27 -21.29 -14.86
CA PHE A 322 -33.96 -21.64 -15.40
C PHE A 322 -32.81 -21.00 -14.59
N ILE A 323 -32.89 -19.70 -14.30
CA ILE A 323 -31.92 -19.01 -13.45
C ILE A 323 -31.89 -19.62 -12.04
N GLY A 324 -33.06 -19.91 -11.45
CA GLY A 324 -33.16 -20.59 -10.16
C GLY A 324 -32.50 -21.96 -10.13
N LEU A 325 -32.59 -22.72 -11.24
CA LEU A 325 -31.89 -23.99 -11.38
C LEU A 325 -30.38 -23.81 -11.44
N ILE A 326 -29.88 -22.82 -12.18
CA ILE A 326 -28.43 -22.51 -12.21
C ILE A 326 -27.92 -22.18 -10.80
N LEU A 327 -28.68 -21.39 -10.02
CA LEU A 327 -28.33 -21.08 -8.64
C LEU A 327 -28.35 -22.33 -7.75
N CYS A 328 -29.35 -23.21 -7.91
CA CYS A 328 -29.43 -24.47 -7.18
C CYS A 328 -28.22 -25.38 -7.47
N MET A 329 -27.78 -25.46 -8.72
CA MET A 329 -26.60 -26.23 -9.14
C MET A 329 -25.29 -25.66 -8.59
N GLY A 330 -25.26 -24.39 -8.18
CA GLY A 330 -24.12 -23.80 -7.47
C GLY A 330 -24.09 -24.12 -5.98
N VAL A 331 -25.20 -24.61 -5.41
CA VAL A 331 -25.31 -25.02 -3.99
C VAL A 331 -25.14 -26.52 -3.84
N VAL A 332 -25.77 -27.29 -4.74
CA VAL A 332 -25.73 -28.76 -4.73
C VAL A 332 -24.93 -29.20 -5.94
N ASP A 333 -23.69 -29.63 -5.73
CA ASP A 333 -22.83 -30.13 -6.80
C ASP A 333 -23.08 -31.62 -7.08
N VAL A 334 -23.31 -31.98 -8.36
CA VAL A 334 -23.27 -33.36 -8.84
C VAL A 334 -22.26 -33.54 -9.99
N PRO A 335 -21.72 -34.76 -10.18
CA PRO A 335 -20.58 -35.00 -11.08
C PRO A 335 -20.80 -34.57 -12.53
N TRP A 336 -22.02 -34.74 -13.06
CA TRP A 336 -22.34 -34.40 -14.44
C TRP A 336 -23.68 -33.68 -14.55
N LEU A 337 -23.74 -32.71 -15.46
CA LEU A 337 -24.89 -31.82 -15.63
C LEU A 337 -26.21 -32.58 -15.92
N HIS A 338 -26.15 -33.68 -16.67
CA HIS A 338 -27.36 -34.46 -16.99
C HIS A 338 -27.93 -35.22 -15.79
N MET A 339 -27.16 -35.39 -14.70
CA MET A 339 -27.61 -36.08 -13.49
C MET A 339 -28.57 -35.24 -12.65
N TYR A 340 -28.53 -33.91 -12.74
CA TYR A 340 -29.53 -33.04 -12.09
C TYR A 340 -30.96 -33.35 -12.54
N GLY A 341 -31.13 -33.86 -13.76
CA GLY A 341 -32.43 -34.25 -14.30
C GLY A 341 -32.83 -35.71 -14.05
N ARG A 342 -32.03 -36.51 -13.32
CA ARG A 342 -32.36 -37.90 -13.01
C ARG A 342 -33.31 -38.00 -11.82
N THR A 343 -34.30 -38.88 -11.92
CA THR A 343 -35.27 -39.17 -10.86
C THR A 343 -35.04 -40.52 -10.16
N THR A 344 -34.01 -41.26 -10.55
CA THR A 344 -33.73 -42.63 -10.07
C THR A 344 -32.47 -42.72 -9.22
N GLY A 345 -32.41 -43.77 -8.38
CA GLY A 345 -31.25 -44.08 -7.55
C GLY A 345 -30.95 -42.99 -6.51
N ILE A 346 -29.66 -42.74 -6.25
CA ILE A 346 -29.18 -41.76 -5.27
C ILE A 346 -29.52 -40.30 -5.62
N PHE A 347 -30.00 -40.03 -6.84
CA PHE A 347 -30.42 -38.70 -7.30
C PHE A 347 -31.93 -38.49 -7.18
N SER A 348 -32.67 -39.52 -6.73
CA SER A 348 -34.09 -39.37 -6.40
C SER A 348 -34.26 -38.36 -5.25
N GLY A 349 -35.13 -37.37 -5.44
CA GLY A 349 -35.37 -36.29 -4.45
C GLY A 349 -34.64 -34.97 -4.72
N LEU A 350 -33.80 -34.88 -5.76
CA LEU A 350 -33.28 -33.58 -6.21
C LEU A 350 -34.44 -32.65 -6.66
N LEU A 351 -34.31 -31.35 -6.42
CA LEU A 351 -35.29 -30.34 -6.81
C LEU A 351 -35.42 -30.11 -8.34
N PRO A 352 -34.32 -30.11 -9.14
CA PRO A 352 -34.39 -29.74 -10.55
C PRO A 352 -35.41 -30.49 -11.42
N PRO A 353 -35.59 -31.83 -11.32
CA PRO A 353 -36.56 -32.57 -12.12
C PRO A 353 -38.01 -32.10 -11.92
N ASN A 354 -38.34 -31.54 -10.75
CA ASN A 354 -39.68 -31.04 -10.42
C ASN A 354 -39.95 -29.63 -10.95
N ILE A 355 -38.91 -28.90 -11.37
CA ILE A 355 -39.00 -27.49 -11.79
C ILE A 355 -39.03 -27.37 -13.31
N MET A 356 -38.18 -28.13 -14.01
CA MET A 356 -38.05 -28.09 -15.46
C MET A 356 -37.60 -29.45 -16.00
N LYS A 357 -38.15 -29.87 -17.15
CA LYS A 357 -37.71 -31.07 -17.84
C LYS A 357 -36.24 -30.94 -18.24
N ARG A 358 -35.46 -32.02 -18.05
CA ARG A 358 -34.03 -32.07 -18.37
C ARG A 358 -33.73 -31.57 -19.78
N ASP A 359 -34.46 -32.06 -20.77
CA ASP A 359 -34.17 -31.73 -22.17
C ASP A 359 -34.47 -30.24 -22.46
N ARG A 360 -35.52 -29.67 -21.85
CA ARG A 360 -35.82 -28.23 -21.96
C ARG A 360 -34.73 -27.36 -21.31
N PHE A 361 -34.15 -27.80 -20.19
CA PHE A 361 -33.01 -27.12 -19.57
C PHE A 361 -31.79 -27.09 -20.50
N PHE A 362 -31.47 -28.20 -21.16
CA PHE A 362 -30.36 -28.25 -22.14
C PHE A 362 -30.63 -27.39 -23.38
N VAL A 363 -31.88 -27.35 -23.86
CA VAL A 363 -32.30 -26.45 -24.94
C VAL A 363 -32.06 -24.99 -24.57
N LEU A 364 -32.50 -24.56 -23.38
CA LEU A 364 -32.25 -23.21 -22.89
C LEU A 364 -30.75 -22.91 -22.73
N LEU A 365 -29.99 -23.86 -22.19
CA LEU A 365 -28.53 -23.71 -22.05
C LEU A 365 -27.82 -23.54 -23.40
N ALA A 366 -28.32 -24.19 -24.46
CA ALA A 366 -27.73 -24.13 -25.80
C ALA A 366 -28.05 -22.82 -26.56
N PHE A 367 -29.20 -22.19 -26.27
CA PHE A 367 -29.67 -20.99 -26.97
C PHE A 367 -29.69 -19.71 -26.12
N LEU A 368 -29.30 -19.77 -24.85
CA LEU A 368 -29.27 -18.59 -23.98
C LEU A 368 -28.44 -17.47 -24.61
N SER A 369 -29.12 -16.37 -24.95
CA SER A 369 -28.47 -15.12 -25.39
C SER A 369 -28.85 -14.00 -24.44
N VAL A 370 -27.84 -13.41 -23.81
CA VAL A 370 -28.03 -12.31 -22.86
C VAL A 370 -28.25 -11.00 -23.61
N GLY A 371 -27.39 -10.65 -24.55
CA GLY A 371 -27.52 -9.48 -25.44
C GLY A 371 -28.28 -9.80 -26.72
N ASP A 372 -28.74 -8.77 -27.41
CA ASP A 372 -29.33 -8.91 -28.74
C ASP A 372 -28.24 -9.41 -29.70
N PRO A 373 -28.42 -10.56 -30.37
CA PRO A 373 -27.42 -11.10 -31.28
C PRO A 373 -27.06 -10.18 -32.46
N GLU A 374 -27.89 -9.20 -32.79
CA GLU A 374 -27.70 -8.27 -33.91
C GLU A 374 -27.25 -6.86 -33.50
N ASP A 375 -27.00 -6.61 -32.20
CA ASP A 375 -26.60 -5.28 -31.73
C ASP A 375 -25.11 -4.98 -32.02
N LEU A 376 -24.87 -4.55 -33.26
CA LEU A 376 -23.55 -4.14 -33.75
C LEU A 376 -23.02 -2.89 -33.03
N ALA A 377 -23.91 -2.03 -32.54
CA ALA A 377 -23.51 -0.81 -31.82
C ALA A 377 -22.95 -1.14 -30.43
N ALA A 378 -23.57 -2.07 -29.71
CA ALA A 378 -23.02 -2.61 -28.47
C ALA A 378 -21.68 -3.33 -28.72
N ALA A 379 -21.58 -4.10 -29.81
CA ALA A 379 -20.33 -4.78 -30.17
C ALA A 379 -19.17 -3.80 -30.40
N ALA A 380 -19.44 -2.66 -31.04
CA ALA A 380 -18.44 -1.61 -31.26
C ALA A 380 -18.04 -0.87 -29.97
N SER A 381 -19.01 -0.55 -29.11
CA SER A 381 -18.77 0.27 -27.92
C SER A 381 -18.26 -0.50 -26.70
N ASP A 382 -18.76 -1.70 -26.45
CA ASP A 382 -18.51 -2.47 -25.23
C ASP A 382 -17.44 -3.56 -25.40
N GLY A 383 -16.79 -3.57 -26.56
CA GLY A 383 -15.72 -4.48 -26.92
C GLY A 383 -16.10 -5.94 -26.68
N LYS A 384 -15.17 -6.76 -26.18
CA LYS A 384 -15.39 -8.21 -26.00
C LYS A 384 -16.53 -8.56 -25.01
N THR A 385 -16.94 -7.64 -24.12
CA THR A 385 -18.02 -7.87 -23.13
C THR A 385 -19.42 -7.53 -23.63
N TRP A 386 -19.58 -7.06 -24.86
CA TRP A 386 -20.84 -6.55 -25.40
C TRP A 386 -22.06 -7.48 -25.20
N ARG A 387 -21.86 -8.80 -25.31
CA ARG A 387 -22.94 -9.79 -25.16
C ARG A 387 -23.60 -9.82 -23.78
N ALA A 388 -22.95 -9.26 -22.76
CA ALA A 388 -23.47 -9.20 -21.40
C ALA A 388 -23.41 -7.79 -20.80
N SER A 389 -22.92 -6.79 -21.54
CA SER A 389 -22.59 -5.46 -21.00
C SER A 389 -23.81 -4.77 -20.37
N TRP A 390 -24.98 -4.83 -21.03
CA TRP A 390 -26.22 -4.24 -20.53
C TRP A 390 -26.64 -4.86 -19.20
N LEU A 391 -26.50 -6.19 -19.05
CA LEU A 391 -26.87 -6.88 -17.82
C LEU A 391 -25.89 -6.54 -16.70
N LEU A 392 -24.58 -6.50 -16.98
CA LEU A 392 -23.57 -6.10 -16.00
C LEU A 392 -23.79 -4.66 -15.53
N ARG A 393 -24.11 -3.74 -16.46
CA ARG A 393 -24.49 -2.35 -16.15
C ARG A 393 -25.75 -2.31 -15.28
N HIS A 394 -26.79 -3.07 -15.64
CA HIS A 394 -28.02 -3.16 -14.85
C HIS A 394 -27.76 -3.64 -13.43
N ILE A 395 -26.99 -4.72 -13.24
CA ILE A 395 -26.64 -5.22 -11.91
C ILE A 395 -25.89 -4.15 -11.11
N ASN A 396 -24.91 -3.47 -11.71
CA ASN A 396 -24.17 -2.39 -11.05
C ASN A 396 -25.09 -1.22 -10.67
N LEU A 397 -26.03 -0.83 -11.55
CA LEU A 397 -27.00 0.22 -11.27
C LEU A 397 -27.92 -0.18 -10.11
N GLN A 398 -28.47 -1.39 -10.14
CA GLN A 398 -29.32 -1.92 -9.07
C GLN A 398 -28.55 -1.97 -7.75
N SER A 399 -27.33 -2.53 -7.74
CA SER A 399 -26.49 -2.60 -6.53
C SER A 399 -26.28 -1.23 -5.88
N ARG A 400 -25.95 -0.20 -6.66
CA ARG A 400 -25.77 1.17 -6.14
C ARG A 400 -27.08 1.81 -5.69
N SER A 401 -28.19 1.52 -6.38
CA SER A 401 -29.49 2.07 -6.03
C SER A 401 -30.03 1.49 -4.72
N LEU A 402 -29.82 0.19 -4.49
CA LEU A 402 -30.35 -0.56 -3.36
C LEU A 402 -29.51 -0.44 -2.08
N PHE A 403 -28.28 0.06 -2.17
CA PHE A 403 -27.39 0.12 -1.01
C PHE A 403 -26.54 1.39 -1.01
N GLN A 404 -26.53 2.11 0.12
CA GLN A 404 -25.58 3.17 0.39
C GLN A 404 -24.42 2.62 1.21
N PRO A 405 -23.18 2.66 0.71
CA PRO A 405 -22.05 2.16 1.47
C PRO A 405 -21.77 2.96 2.75
N GLN A 406 -21.13 2.29 3.70
CA GLN A 406 -20.54 2.94 4.87
C GLN A 406 -19.20 3.58 4.49
N ARG A 407 -18.55 4.21 5.47
CA ARG A 407 -17.27 4.91 5.29
C ARG A 407 -16.16 4.03 4.70
N ASN A 408 -16.14 2.74 5.04
CA ASN A 408 -15.05 1.84 4.69
C ASN A 408 -15.46 0.96 3.50
N LEU A 409 -14.66 1.03 2.43
CA LEU A 409 -14.83 0.27 1.21
C LEU A 409 -13.62 -0.62 0.98
N ALA A 410 -13.85 -1.79 0.40
CA ALA A 410 -12.82 -2.72 -0.07
C ALA A 410 -12.87 -2.76 -1.60
N LEU A 411 -11.73 -2.51 -2.24
CA LEU A 411 -11.53 -2.71 -3.66
C LEU A 411 -10.58 -3.89 -3.82
N ASP A 412 -11.04 -4.95 -4.46
CA ASP A 412 -10.23 -6.15 -4.65
C ASP A 412 -10.64 -6.90 -5.93
N GLU A 413 -9.82 -7.86 -6.31
CA GLU A 413 -9.97 -8.70 -7.47
C GLU A 413 -10.78 -9.95 -7.14
N ARG A 414 -11.82 -10.23 -7.92
CA ARG A 414 -12.57 -11.49 -7.86
C ARG A 414 -12.39 -12.27 -9.15
N MET A 415 -12.10 -13.55 -9.02
CA MET A 415 -11.99 -14.46 -10.16
C MET A 415 -13.29 -15.25 -10.34
N VAL A 416 -13.88 -15.17 -11.53
CA VAL A 416 -14.97 -16.04 -11.97
C VAL A 416 -14.36 -17.21 -12.73
N LYS A 417 -14.37 -18.39 -12.11
CA LYS A 417 -13.76 -19.61 -12.66
C LYS A 417 -14.35 -19.90 -14.04
N SER A 418 -13.50 -20.00 -15.05
CA SER A 418 -13.89 -20.40 -16.40
C SER A 418 -12.73 -21.09 -17.10
N LYS A 419 -13.03 -22.17 -17.81
CA LYS A 419 -12.12 -22.82 -18.76
C LYS A 419 -12.54 -22.60 -20.21
N ALA A 420 -13.54 -21.72 -20.44
CA ALA A 420 -14.00 -21.43 -21.78
C ALA A 420 -12.90 -20.71 -22.58
N ARG A 421 -12.78 -21.07 -23.86
CA ARG A 421 -11.90 -20.37 -24.79
C ARG A 421 -12.50 -19.00 -25.08
N SER A 422 -12.04 -17.96 -24.39
CA SER A 422 -12.45 -16.58 -24.63
C SER A 422 -11.24 -15.64 -24.61
N GLY A 423 -11.28 -14.58 -25.40
CA GLY A 423 -10.26 -13.52 -25.40
C GLY A 423 -10.30 -12.60 -24.18
N ILE A 424 -11.11 -12.90 -23.16
CA ILE A 424 -11.22 -12.15 -21.89
C ILE A 424 -10.66 -12.99 -20.72
N GLY A 425 -10.44 -14.28 -20.93
CA GLY A 425 -9.92 -15.17 -19.91
C GLY A 425 -8.52 -14.75 -19.48
N GLN A 426 -8.28 -14.68 -18.18
CA GLN A 426 -6.98 -14.37 -17.60
C GLN A 426 -6.42 -15.56 -16.84
N TYR A 427 -5.10 -15.67 -16.86
CA TYR A 427 -4.34 -16.59 -16.03
C TYR A 427 -3.63 -15.82 -14.92
N ILE A 428 -3.91 -16.18 -13.65
CA ILE A 428 -3.23 -15.61 -12.48
C ILE A 428 -2.54 -16.74 -11.72
N ARG A 429 -1.21 -16.75 -11.74
CA ARG A 429 -0.38 -17.84 -11.21
C ARG A 429 -0.63 -18.12 -9.72
N ASP A 430 -0.83 -17.06 -8.94
CA ASP A 430 -0.82 -17.11 -7.47
C ASP A 430 -2.24 -17.24 -6.85
N LYS A 431 -3.28 -17.42 -7.67
CA LYS A 431 -4.65 -17.67 -7.19
C LYS A 431 -4.98 -19.16 -7.24
N VAL A 432 -5.79 -19.63 -6.28
CA VAL A 432 -6.32 -21.02 -6.26
C VAL A 432 -7.05 -21.34 -7.57
N MET A 433 -7.88 -20.39 -8.04
CA MET A 433 -8.52 -20.45 -9.36
C MET A 433 -7.67 -19.70 -10.38
N LYS A 434 -6.74 -20.42 -11.01
CA LYS A 434 -5.75 -19.82 -11.92
C LYS A 434 -6.33 -19.29 -13.22
N PHE A 435 -7.38 -19.91 -13.77
CA PHE A 435 -8.01 -19.53 -15.04
C PHE A 435 -9.44 -19.05 -14.82
N GLY A 436 -9.78 -17.90 -15.39
CA GLY A 436 -11.14 -17.36 -15.34
C GLY A 436 -11.27 -15.93 -15.82
N TYR A 437 -12.42 -15.33 -15.60
CA TYR A 437 -12.66 -13.91 -15.83
C TYR A 437 -12.30 -13.12 -14.57
N LYS A 438 -11.42 -12.13 -14.70
CA LYS A 438 -11.05 -11.24 -13.61
C LYS A 438 -12.05 -10.08 -13.53
N LEU A 439 -12.59 -9.85 -12.34
CA LEU A 439 -13.44 -8.72 -12.00
C LEU A 439 -12.73 -7.86 -10.95
N TRP A 440 -12.71 -6.54 -11.14
CA TRP A 440 -12.45 -5.60 -10.04
C TRP A 440 -13.76 -5.35 -9.32
N VAL A 441 -13.80 -5.57 -8.01
CA VAL A 441 -15.01 -5.49 -7.20
C VAL A 441 -14.82 -4.43 -6.12
N LEU A 442 -15.73 -3.47 -6.10
CA LEU A 442 -15.90 -2.51 -5.02
C LEU A 442 -17.01 -3.03 -4.09
N ALA A 443 -16.66 -3.30 -2.84
CA ALA A 443 -17.57 -3.81 -1.83
C ALA A 443 -17.54 -2.97 -0.55
N ASN A 444 -18.64 -2.97 0.18
CA ASN A 444 -18.69 -2.38 1.53
C ASN A 444 -17.91 -3.29 2.50
N SER A 445 -16.88 -2.76 3.17
CA SER A 445 -15.96 -3.58 3.97
C SER A 445 -16.65 -4.33 5.11
N ASN A 446 -17.68 -3.73 5.71
CA ASN A 446 -18.35 -4.29 6.88
C ASN A 446 -19.38 -5.38 6.53
N THR A 447 -20.06 -5.27 5.39
CA THR A 447 -21.15 -6.19 5.01
C THR A 447 -20.78 -7.14 3.87
N GLY A 448 -19.67 -6.89 3.17
CA GLY A 448 -19.29 -7.62 1.96
C GLY A 448 -20.18 -7.33 0.75
N TYR A 449 -21.13 -6.38 0.85
CA TYR A 449 -22.06 -6.06 -0.23
C TYR A 449 -21.31 -5.48 -1.44
N THR A 450 -21.48 -6.09 -2.61
CA THR A 450 -20.88 -5.61 -3.86
C THR A 450 -21.65 -4.42 -4.40
N ILE A 451 -21.01 -3.25 -4.38
CA ILE A 451 -21.57 -1.97 -4.82
C ILE A 451 -21.40 -1.82 -6.33
N ASN A 452 -20.24 -2.23 -6.83
CA ASN A 452 -19.88 -2.08 -8.23
C ASN A 452 -18.82 -3.10 -8.61
N PHE A 453 -18.79 -3.52 -9.87
CA PHE A 453 -17.69 -4.29 -10.41
C PHE A 453 -17.42 -3.98 -11.88
N LEU A 454 -16.18 -4.23 -12.31
CA LEU A 454 -15.74 -4.06 -13.69
C LEU A 454 -15.08 -5.35 -14.18
N CYS A 455 -15.47 -5.82 -15.36
CA CYS A 455 -14.79 -6.93 -16.03
C CYS A 455 -13.61 -6.40 -16.83
N THR A 456 -12.40 -6.92 -16.57
CA THR A 456 -11.20 -6.46 -17.29
C THR A 456 -11.07 -7.14 -18.64
N LEU A 457 -11.01 -6.33 -19.70
CA LEU A 457 -10.67 -6.74 -21.05
C LEU A 457 -9.17 -6.49 -21.26
N GLU A 458 -8.32 -7.51 -21.08
CA GLU A 458 -6.86 -7.46 -21.30
C GLU A 458 -6.08 -6.40 -20.49
N ASN A 459 -4.75 -6.46 -20.59
CA ASN A 459 -3.78 -5.61 -19.89
C ASN A 459 -3.92 -4.14 -20.31
N VAL A 460 -4.88 -3.42 -19.74
CA VAL A 460 -4.80 -1.96 -19.70
C VAL A 460 -3.58 -1.64 -18.84
N ARG A 461 -2.43 -1.41 -19.50
CA ARG A 461 -1.33 -0.69 -18.86
C ARG A 461 -1.94 0.63 -18.40
N TYR A 462 -1.78 0.93 -17.12
CA TYR A 462 -2.09 2.25 -16.60
C TYR A 462 -1.37 3.27 -17.49
N GLN A 463 -2.12 3.99 -18.32
CA GLN A 463 -1.65 5.21 -18.95
C GLN A 463 -1.88 6.30 -17.92
N ASP A 464 -0.80 6.93 -17.49
CA ASP A 464 -0.87 8.08 -16.60
C ASP A 464 -1.69 9.16 -17.32
N PRO A 465 -2.69 9.82 -16.68
CA PRO A 465 -3.49 10.85 -17.34
C PRO A 465 -2.71 12.14 -17.66
N MET A 466 -1.37 12.09 -17.64
CA MET A 466 -0.46 13.20 -17.87
C MET A 466 0.49 12.96 -19.06
N ASP A 467 0.27 11.91 -19.86
CA ASP A 467 0.92 11.70 -21.15
C ASP A 467 0.02 12.11 -22.33
#